data_AF-A0A6P0KWD2-F1
#
_entry.id   AF-A0A6P0KWD2-F1
#
_cell.length_a   1.000
_cell.length_b   1.000
_cell.length_c   1.000
_cell.angle_alpha   90.00
_cell.angle_beta   90.00
_cell.angle_gamma   90.00
#
_symmetry.space_group_name_H-M   'P 1'
#
loop_
_entity.id
_entity.type
_entity.pdbx_description
1 polymer ?
#
loop_
_entity_poly.entity_id
_entity_poly.type
_entity_poly.pdbx_seq_one_letter_code
_entity_poly.pdbx_strand_id
1 'polypeptide(L)'
;MLEHTLKFIGSIKLAVPLLSIIVAILIGATFYESQVGSTAVQQEIYKSPWFGALMFLLALNLAVSALYRYPWRGARKIGFALTHLGIIVIIAGSAAVIHLGVEGMLPLRTDTASKNQIRVEGELLEVMTPSSQLQQADVLIKPDGSVMPKQIGKLSLVGYSDNTIKTVSFTEGATADNLAVDNPAVRLRLKSDRMGQTLERYLAVAPVAYSKVGIGPAELEIIQVDTVATGKGKSLLSPPQEQNLSPWGSIEVTSKERDTIDTEIIDIKQALSSQAPDSSVKVVDFWPDFRLDANNQRTTASQQLRNPAVQLEVSTPEGVERWFVFGKDNFPPIRSVVSGKPLEGIEISYNIKPQESEDYFRVIVTQSGQLFYAAHSSKGFKSGTLDIGKAVSPGWADFQITLDEYIPHGKINREVIPVFDPTVKGVPALLVSTETGTQTWLPWGEATTINEPTGEIFAAFSPKLLQLPFAIALEDFIVERNEGSDSVAMWTSKIRIEDRDHHVISQRNVWMNHPTWYQGWKIAQASWNPGDLKQSTLQIKREPAWVTALTWTGSGLVISGITIMFYGRGVAKKLRHQPEEV
;
A
#
# COMPACT_ATOMS: atom_id res chain seq x y z
N MET A 1 19.49 -61.62 2.77
CA MET A 1 18.76 -60.51 2.12
C MET A 1 19.06 -59.18 2.80
N LEU A 2 18.81 -59.01 4.10
CA LEU A 2 19.03 -57.76 4.85
C LEU A 2 20.46 -57.19 4.75
N GLU A 3 21.49 -58.04 4.89
CA GLU A 3 22.89 -57.62 4.82
C GLU A 3 23.29 -57.10 3.42
N HIS A 4 22.74 -57.70 2.36
CA HIS A 4 22.97 -57.27 0.99
C HIS A 4 22.32 -55.91 0.73
N THR A 5 21.10 -55.70 1.25
CA THR A 5 20.38 -54.43 1.19
C THR A 5 21.14 -53.33 1.93
N LEU A 6 21.59 -53.57 3.15
CA LEU A 6 22.35 -52.60 3.94
C LEU A 6 23.71 -52.27 3.29
N LYS A 7 24.42 -53.25 2.73
CA LYS A 7 25.64 -53.02 1.95
C LYS A 7 25.40 -52.15 0.73
N PHE A 8 24.29 -52.35 0.02
CA PHE A 8 23.91 -51.51 -1.11
C PHE A 8 23.58 -50.08 -0.69
N ILE A 9 22.79 -49.90 0.38
CA ILE A 9 22.41 -48.59 0.92
C ILE A 9 23.63 -47.78 1.33
N GLY A 10 24.66 -48.39 1.92
CA GLY A 10 25.90 -47.69 2.29
C GLY A 10 26.95 -47.56 1.17
N SER A 11 26.65 -48.02 -0.04
CA SER A 11 27.63 -48.14 -1.13
C SER A 11 27.80 -46.86 -1.94
N ILE A 12 28.98 -46.74 -2.57
CA ILE A 12 29.28 -45.69 -3.56
C ILE A 12 28.39 -45.83 -4.81
N LYS A 13 27.95 -47.05 -5.13
CA LYS A 13 27.07 -47.34 -6.28
C LYS A 13 25.69 -46.66 -6.13
N LEU A 14 25.22 -46.45 -4.90
CA LEU A 14 24.02 -45.66 -4.63
C LEU A 14 24.37 -44.17 -4.45
N ALA A 15 25.46 -43.87 -3.74
CA ALA A 15 25.82 -42.49 -3.40
C ALA A 15 26.09 -41.60 -4.62
N VAL A 16 26.83 -42.09 -5.62
CA VAL A 16 27.21 -41.28 -6.79
C VAL A 16 26.00 -40.92 -7.66
N PRO A 17 25.14 -41.86 -8.09
CA PRO A 17 23.92 -41.50 -8.80
C PRO A 17 23.01 -40.59 -8.00
N LEU A 18 22.85 -40.85 -6.70
CA LEU A 18 22.03 -40.02 -5.82
C LEU A 18 22.53 -38.57 -5.82
N LEU A 19 23.82 -38.35 -5.57
CA LEU A 19 24.43 -37.02 -5.59
C LEU A 19 24.31 -36.35 -6.96
N SER A 20 24.53 -37.09 -8.06
CA SER A 20 24.37 -36.56 -9.41
C SER A 20 22.94 -36.09 -9.68
N ILE A 21 21.93 -36.84 -9.20
CA ILE A 21 20.51 -36.44 -9.28
C ILE A 21 20.27 -35.17 -8.46
N ILE A 22 20.75 -35.11 -7.22
CA ILE A 22 20.60 -33.90 -6.38
C ILE A 22 21.21 -32.69 -7.10
N VAL A 23 22.44 -32.82 -7.62
CA VAL A 23 23.13 -31.73 -8.33
C VAL A 23 22.37 -31.29 -9.58
N ALA A 24 21.86 -32.24 -10.38
CA ALA A 24 21.06 -31.91 -11.56
C ALA A 24 19.78 -31.16 -11.19
N ILE A 25 19.12 -31.56 -10.10
CA ILE A 25 17.93 -30.89 -9.57
C ILE A 25 18.27 -29.48 -9.08
N LEU A 26 19.36 -29.30 -8.34
CA LEU A 26 19.80 -27.98 -7.87
C LEU A 26 20.10 -27.04 -9.05
N ILE A 27 20.80 -27.53 -10.07
CA ILE A 27 21.08 -26.75 -11.30
C ILE A 27 19.77 -26.38 -12.02
N GLY A 28 18.87 -27.34 -12.20
CA GLY A 28 17.56 -27.12 -12.82
C GLY A 28 16.70 -26.12 -12.04
N ALA A 29 16.70 -26.21 -10.70
CA ALA A 29 16.00 -25.31 -9.81
C ALA A 29 16.49 -23.86 -9.96
N THR A 30 17.81 -23.64 -10.11
CA THR A 30 18.36 -22.30 -10.36
C THR A 30 17.87 -21.71 -11.68
N PHE A 31 17.80 -22.49 -12.76
CA PHE A 31 17.26 -22.01 -14.03
C PHE A 31 15.75 -21.75 -13.94
N TYR A 32 15.03 -22.61 -13.24
CA TYR A 32 13.60 -22.45 -13.02
C TYR A 32 13.28 -21.21 -12.17
N GLU A 33 14.09 -20.92 -11.13
CA GLU A 33 13.98 -19.74 -10.28
C GLU A 33 14.05 -18.45 -11.07
N SER A 34 14.90 -18.39 -12.10
CA SER A 34 15.00 -17.21 -12.98
C SER A 34 13.71 -16.91 -13.77
N GLN A 35 12.83 -17.90 -13.94
CA GLN A 35 11.59 -17.77 -14.72
C GLN A 35 10.36 -17.54 -13.84
N VAL A 36 10.26 -18.23 -12.70
CA VAL A 36 9.05 -18.23 -11.84
C VAL A 36 9.25 -17.53 -10.49
N GLY A 37 10.48 -17.13 -10.17
CA GLY A 37 10.84 -16.48 -8.91
C GLY A 37 11.10 -17.45 -7.76
N SER A 38 11.77 -16.96 -6.71
CA SER A 38 12.27 -17.76 -5.58
C SER A 38 11.17 -18.45 -4.78
N THR A 39 10.03 -17.78 -4.58
CA THR A 39 8.92 -18.32 -3.76
C THR A 39 8.35 -19.62 -4.35
N ALA A 40 8.09 -19.64 -5.65
CA ALA A 40 7.56 -20.83 -6.33
C ALA A 40 8.54 -22.01 -6.25
N VAL A 41 9.83 -21.77 -6.51
CA VAL A 41 10.86 -22.83 -6.44
C VAL A 41 11.06 -23.36 -5.02
N GLN A 42 11.01 -22.49 -4.01
CA GLN A 42 11.05 -22.92 -2.61
C GLN A 42 9.94 -23.91 -2.30
N GLN A 43 8.71 -23.67 -2.75
CA GLN A 43 7.56 -24.50 -2.42
C GLN A 43 7.52 -25.80 -3.23
N GLU A 44 7.79 -25.73 -4.54
CA GLU A 44 7.67 -26.88 -5.44
C GLU A 44 8.86 -27.84 -5.38
N ILE A 45 10.05 -27.32 -5.06
CA ILE A 45 11.29 -28.09 -5.04
C ILE A 45 11.81 -28.21 -3.61
N TYR A 46 12.31 -27.14 -3.01
CA TYR A 46 13.13 -27.25 -1.79
C TYR A 46 12.37 -27.68 -0.53
N LYS A 47 11.12 -27.22 -0.37
CA LYS A 47 10.23 -27.56 0.74
C LYS A 47 9.30 -28.72 0.42
N SER A 48 9.47 -29.34 -0.75
CA SER A 48 8.60 -30.43 -1.20
C SER A 48 8.90 -31.75 -0.45
N PRO A 49 7.88 -32.61 -0.23
CA PRO A 49 8.10 -33.93 0.37
C PRO A 49 9.02 -34.83 -0.44
N TRP A 50 9.00 -34.72 -1.77
CA TRP A 50 9.82 -35.55 -2.66
C TRP A 50 11.31 -35.19 -2.54
N PHE A 51 11.64 -33.90 -2.45
CA PHE A 51 13.02 -33.45 -2.25
C PHE A 51 13.48 -33.78 -0.82
N GLY A 52 12.58 -33.65 0.16
CA GLY A 52 12.82 -34.12 1.52
C GLY A 52 13.17 -35.62 1.57
N ALA A 53 12.46 -36.47 0.81
CA ALA A 53 12.75 -37.90 0.72
C ALA A 53 14.13 -38.19 0.08
N LEU A 54 14.53 -37.40 -0.92
CA LEU A 54 15.86 -37.47 -1.54
C LEU A 54 16.97 -37.13 -0.53
N MET A 55 16.78 -36.05 0.24
CA MET A 55 17.72 -35.62 1.29
C MET A 55 17.79 -36.63 2.44
N PHE A 56 16.67 -37.24 2.81
CA PHE A 56 16.63 -38.33 3.79
C PHE A 56 17.38 -39.56 3.29
N LEU A 57 17.20 -39.95 2.03
CA LEU A 57 17.92 -41.06 1.42
C LEU A 57 19.44 -40.81 1.40
N LEU A 58 19.86 -39.57 1.13
CA LEU A 58 21.27 -39.17 1.23
C LEU A 58 21.79 -39.31 2.66
N ALA A 59 21.06 -38.80 3.65
CA ALA A 59 21.46 -38.92 5.06
C ALA A 59 21.56 -40.39 5.49
N LEU A 60 20.63 -41.24 5.07
CA LEU A 60 20.64 -42.68 5.34
C LEU A 60 21.84 -43.36 4.67
N ASN A 61 22.13 -43.06 3.40
CA ASN A 61 23.31 -43.55 2.70
C ASN A 61 24.59 -43.19 3.45
N LEU A 62 24.76 -41.93 3.84
CA LEU A 62 25.93 -41.45 4.60
C LEU A 62 26.06 -42.15 5.95
N ALA A 63 24.95 -42.31 6.68
CA ALA A 63 24.92 -42.96 7.99
C ALA A 63 25.36 -44.43 7.91
N VAL A 64 24.76 -45.19 6.99
CA VAL A 64 25.09 -46.60 6.78
C VAL A 64 26.54 -46.74 6.28
N SER A 65 26.98 -45.88 5.35
CA SER A 65 28.36 -45.86 4.86
C SER A 65 29.38 -45.59 5.98
N ALA A 66 29.04 -44.73 6.93
CA ALA A 66 29.87 -44.45 8.11
C ALA A 66 29.94 -45.66 9.06
N LEU A 67 28.81 -46.26 9.39
CA LEU A 67 28.70 -47.40 10.30
C LEU A 67 29.39 -48.66 9.76
N TYR A 68 29.31 -48.94 8.45
CA TYR A 68 29.99 -50.09 7.84
C TYR A 68 31.53 -50.02 7.93
N ARG A 69 32.10 -48.82 8.18
CA ARG A 69 33.54 -48.63 8.35
C ARG A 69 33.98 -48.66 9.82
N TYR A 70 33.07 -48.97 10.73
CA TYR A 70 33.38 -49.21 12.14
C TYR A 70 34.21 -50.49 12.31
N PRO A 71 35.20 -50.55 13.21
CA PRO A 71 35.63 -49.51 14.16
C PRO A 71 36.50 -48.41 13.50
N TRP A 72 36.21 -47.15 13.81
CA TRP A 72 36.92 -45.97 13.29
C TRP A 72 38.26 -45.75 13.98
N ARG A 73 39.23 -46.65 13.72
CA ARG A 73 40.58 -46.54 14.30
C ARG A 73 41.50 -45.68 13.44
N GLY A 74 42.10 -44.67 14.08
CA GLY A 74 43.08 -43.77 13.48
C GLY A 74 42.49 -42.52 12.83
N ALA A 75 43.29 -41.45 12.78
CA ALA A 75 42.85 -40.10 12.40
C ALA A 75 42.04 -40.04 11.10
N ARG A 76 42.45 -40.71 10.02
CA ARG A 76 41.68 -40.72 8.76
C ARG A 76 40.26 -41.26 8.92
N LYS A 77 40.08 -42.38 9.64
CA LYS A 77 38.77 -43.02 9.79
C LYS A 77 37.86 -42.24 10.74
N ILE A 78 38.44 -41.67 11.80
CA ILE A 78 37.74 -40.77 12.73
C ILE A 78 37.29 -39.52 11.98
N GLY A 79 38.19 -38.88 11.24
CA GLY A 79 37.88 -37.70 10.44
C GLY A 79 36.78 -37.98 9.42
N PHE A 80 36.89 -39.10 8.68
CA PHE A 80 35.83 -39.57 7.79
C PHE A 80 34.46 -39.69 8.49
N ALA A 81 34.40 -40.34 9.65
CA ALA A 81 33.15 -40.54 10.39
C ALA A 81 32.57 -39.21 10.91
N LEU A 82 33.41 -38.31 11.45
CA LEU A 82 33.00 -36.99 11.91
C LEU A 82 32.45 -36.13 10.77
N THR A 83 33.09 -36.16 9.59
CA THR A 83 32.59 -35.42 8.43
C THR A 83 31.21 -35.92 8.00
N HIS A 84 30.99 -37.24 7.94
CA HIS A 84 29.68 -37.79 7.57
C HIS A 84 28.61 -37.49 8.62
N LEU A 85 28.95 -37.61 9.91
CA LEU A 85 28.06 -37.22 11.00
C LEU A 85 27.70 -35.73 10.92
N GLY A 86 28.69 -34.87 10.66
CA GLY A 86 28.48 -33.43 10.50
C GLY A 86 27.52 -33.10 9.35
N ILE A 87 27.67 -33.75 8.19
CA ILE A 87 26.75 -33.58 7.06
C ILE A 87 25.33 -34.04 7.43
N ILE A 88 25.18 -35.19 8.10
CA ILE A 88 23.87 -35.71 8.53
C ILE A 88 23.20 -34.71 9.51
N VAL A 89 23.97 -34.18 10.46
CA VAL A 89 23.49 -33.18 11.42
C VAL A 89 23.08 -31.88 10.70
N ILE A 90 23.81 -31.44 9.67
CA ILE A 90 23.42 -30.29 8.84
C ILE A 90 22.11 -30.56 8.08
N ILE A 91 21.97 -31.74 7.47
CA ILE A 91 20.73 -32.11 6.76
C ILE A 91 19.54 -32.10 7.72
N ALA A 92 19.68 -32.70 8.91
CA ALA A 92 18.64 -32.70 9.93
C ALA A 92 18.34 -31.29 10.46
N GLY A 93 19.37 -30.48 10.71
CA GLY A 93 19.21 -29.09 11.12
C GLY A 93 18.50 -28.24 10.06
N SER A 94 18.84 -28.41 8.78
CA SER A 94 18.19 -27.71 7.66
C SER A 94 16.70 -28.08 7.55
N ALA A 95 16.36 -29.37 7.64
CA ALA A 95 14.97 -29.81 7.68
C ALA A 95 14.21 -29.21 8.87
N ALA A 96 14.85 -29.13 10.04
CA ALA A 96 14.25 -28.49 11.21
C ALA A 96 14.05 -26.97 11.02
N VAL A 97 14.95 -26.26 10.33
CA VAL A 97 14.76 -24.85 9.97
C VAL A 97 13.53 -24.68 9.07
N ILE A 98 13.33 -25.55 8.08
CA ILE A 98 12.18 -25.48 7.16
C ILE A 98 10.85 -25.66 7.91
N HIS A 99 10.78 -26.58 8.88
CA HIS A 99 9.53 -26.92 9.55
C HIS A 99 9.25 -26.13 10.83
N LEU A 100 10.28 -25.62 11.51
CA LEU A 100 10.17 -24.95 12.81
C LEU A 100 10.60 -23.48 12.76
N GLY A 101 11.21 -23.05 11.67
CA GLY A 101 11.61 -21.66 11.45
C GLY A 101 10.41 -20.79 11.10
N VAL A 102 10.45 -19.56 11.60
CA VAL A 102 9.53 -18.49 11.20
C VAL A 102 10.36 -17.40 10.57
N GLU A 103 9.93 -16.94 9.41
CA GLU A 103 10.55 -15.83 8.70
C GLU A 103 9.46 -14.94 8.11
N GLY A 104 9.63 -13.63 8.25
CA GLY A 104 8.74 -12.66 7.64
C GLY A 104 9.37 -11.28 7.49
N MET A 105 8.70 -10.44 6.72
CA MET A 105 9.10 -9.08 6.42
C MET A 105 8.26 -8.08 7.20
N LEU A 106 8.90 -7.06 7.73
CA LEU A 106 8.28 -5.98 8.49
C LEU A 106 8.58 -4.63 7.81
N PRO A 107 7.69 -4.14 6.93
CA PRO A 107 7.82 -2.80 6.38
C PRO A 107 7.42 -1.75 7.43
N LEU A 108 8.35 -0.85 7.72
CA LEU A 108 8.20 0.23 8.70
C LEU A 108 8.36 1.60 8.06
N ARG A 109 7.74 2.60 8.70
CA ARG A 109 7.91 4.01 8.35
C ARG A 109 8.14 4.86 9.58
N THR A 110 8.92 5.93 9.43
CA THR A 110 9.20 6.90 10.51
C THR A 110 7.98 7.72 10.94
N ASP A 111 6.96 7.82 10.08
CA ASP A 111 5.71 8.53 10.34
C ASP A 111 4.54 7.61 10.74
N THR A 112 4.81 6.34 11.03
CA THR A 112 3.80 5.38 11.47
C THR A 112 4.08 4.87 12.88
N ALA A 113 3.02 4.48 13.59
CA ALA A 113 3.14 3.83 14.89
C ALA A 113 3.91 2.49 14.80
N SER A 114 4.37 2.00 15.96
CA SER A 114 5.01 0.70 16.08
C SER A 114 4.11 -0.42 15.54
N LYS A 115 4.71 -1.41 14.86
CA LYS A 115 4.01 -2.58 14.33
C LYS A 115 4.45 -3.85 15.06
N ASN A 116 3.50 -4.73 15.35
CA ASN A 116 3.73 -6.05 15.95
C ASN A 116 3.27 -7.20 15.03
N GLN A 117 3.16 -6.96 13.72
CA GLN A 117 2.76 -7.98 12.75
C GLN A 117 3.72 -8.00 11.59
N ILE A 118 4.20 -9.19 11.23
CA ILE A 118 5.10 -9.42 10.10
C ILE A 118 4.35 -10.12 8.98
N ARG A 119 4.68 -9.81 7.73
CA ARG A 119 4.23 -10.58 6.56
C ARG A 119 5.09 -11.83 6.43
N VAL A 120 4.49 -12.99 6.62
CA VAL A 120 5.16 -14.28 6.38
C VAL A 120 4.89 -14.74 4.95
N GLU A 121 5.62 -15.77 4.51
CA GLU A 121 5.41 -16.37 3.20
C GLU A 121 4.00 -16.97 3.08
N GLY A 122 3.33 -16.69 1.97
CA GLY A 122 2.00 -17.20 1.65
C GLY A 122 0.92 -16.12 1.63
N GLU A 123 -0.19 -16.45 0.99
CA GLU A 123 -1.41 -15.64 0.96
C GLU A 123 -2.48 -16.33 1.80
N LEU A 124 -3.41 -15.55 2.36
CA LEU A 124 -4.47 -16.02 3.24
C LEU A 124 -5.82 -15.59 2.67
N LEU A 125 -6.77 -16.53 2.64
CA LEU A 125 -8.16 -16.23 2.38
C LEU A 125 -8.95 -16.39 3.68
N GLU A 126 -9.57 -15.28 4.10
CA GLU A 126 -10.48 -15.25 5.23
C GLU A 126 -11.92 -15.15 4.70
N VAL A 127 -12.80 -15.99 5.21
CA VAL A 127 -14.22 -16.01 4.84
C VAL A 127 -15.06 -16.02 6.10
N MET A 128 -15.92 -15.03 6.25
CA MET A 128 -16.90 -14.95 7.31
C MET A 128 -18.30 -15.13 6.71
N THR A 129 -18.96 -16.20 7.12
CA THR A 129 -20.33 -16.52 6.70
C THR A 129 -21.36 -15.66 7.45
N PRO A 130 -22.63 -15.62 6.98
CA PRO A 130 -23.71 -14.93 7.70
C PRO A 130 -23.89 -15.38 9.16
N SER A 131 -23.46 -16.60 9.49
CA SER A 131 -23.46 -17.13 10.86
C SER A 131 -22.30 -16.62 11.74
N SER A 132 -21.56 -15.60 11.28
CA SER A 132 -20.37 -15.03 11.92
C SER A 132 -19.25 -16.04 12.20
N GLN A 133 -19.21 -17.14 11.44
CA GLN A 133 -18.14 -18.14 11.57
C GLN A 133 -17.00 -17.74 10.63
N LEU A 134 -15.85 -17.41 11.22
CA LEU A 134 -14.62 -17.14 10.47
C LEU A 134 -13.95 -18.46 10.07
N GLN A 135 -13.64 -18.58 8.79
CA GLN A 135 -12.85 -19.66 8.22
C GLN A 135 -11.63 -19.06 7.51
N GLN A 136 -10.46 -19.67 7.68
CA GLN A 136 -9.22 -19.20 7.08
C GLN A 136 -8.53 -20.37 6.38
N ALA A 137 -7.93 -20.10 5.22
CA ALA A 137 -7.06 -21.06 4.54
C ALA A 137 -5.89 -20.36 3.86
N ASP A 138 -4.74 -21.00 3.88
CA ASP A 138 -3.60 -20.60 3.06
C ASP A 138 -3.96 -20.79 1.58
N VAL A 139 -3.75 -19.75 0.77
CA VAL A 139 -3.94 -19.78 -0.67
C VAL A 139 -2.59 -19.96 -1.35
N LEU A 140 -2.48 -21.07 -2.07
CA LEU A 140 -1.35 -21.36 -2.95
C LEU A 140 -1.76 -21.07 -4.39
N ILE A 141 -1.00 -20.21 -5.05
CA ILE A 141 -1.13 -19.91 -6.48
C ILE A 141 0.02 -20.62 -7.20
N LYS A 142 -0.32 -21.51 -8.12
CA LYS A 142 0.68 -22.19 -8.96
C LYS A 142 1.06 -21.33 -10.16
N PRO A 143 2.22 -21.58 -10.79
CA PRO A 143 2.64 -20.87 -12.00
C PRO A 143 1.65 -20.96 -13.18
N ASP A 144 0.80 -22.00 -13.21
CA ASP A 144 -0.26 -22.17 -14.20
C ASP A 144 -1.55 -21.37 -13.88
N GLY A 145 -1.53 -20.56 -12.82
CA GLY A 145 -2.67 -19.77 -12.34
C GLY A 145 -3.69 -20.56 -11.53
N SER A 146 -3.49 -21.87 -11.32
CA SER A 146 -4.39 -22.68 -10.51
C SER A 146 -4.20 -22.38 -9.02
N VAL A 147 -5.32 -22.43 -8.28
CA VAL A 147 -5.39 -22.03 -6.87
C VAL A 147 -5.76 -23.21 -5.98
N MET A 148 -5.13 -23.28 -4.81
CA MET A 148 -5.41 -24.27 -3.77
C MET A 148 -5.57 -23.60 -2.40
N PRO A 149 -6.52 -24.03 -1.55
CA PRO A 149 -7.50 -25.10 -1.79
C PRO A 149 -8.56 -24.69 -2.84
N LYS A 150 -9.22 -25.66 -3.46
CA LYS A 150 -10.30 -25.36 -4.44
C LYS A 150 -11.59 -24.85 -3.78
N GLN A 151 -11.73 -25.01 -2.47
CA GLN A 151 -12.91 -24.62 -1.74
C GLN A 151 -12.56 -24.21 -0.31
N ILE A 152 -13.23 -23.18 0.19
CA ILE A 152 -13.24 -22.78 1.60
C ILE A 152 -14.66 -22.34 1.96
N GLY A 153 -15.24 -22.93 3.00
CA GLY A 153 -16.63 -22.69 3.36
C GLY A 153 -17.57 -22.89 2.16
N LYS A 154 -18.35 -21.85 1.85
CA LYS A 154 -19.29 -21.81 0.72
C LYS A 154 -18.71 -21.20 -0.55
N LEU A 155 -17.40 -20.94 -0.59
CA LEU A 155 -16.71 -20.36 -1.74
C LEU A 155 -15.83 -21.39 -2.43
N SER A 156 -16.00 -21.53 -3.73
CA SER A 156 -15.08 -22.24 -4.62
C SER A 156 -14.07 -21.27 -5.19
N LEU A 157 -12.79 -21.59 -5.12
CA LEU A 157 -11.71 -20.79 -5.69
C LEU A 157 -11.51 -21.25 -7.14
N VAL A 158 -11.80 -20.36 -8.09
CA VAL A 158 -11.94 -20.71 -9.52
C VAL A 158 -10.82 -20.15 -10.38
N GLY A 159 -10.12 -19.10 -9.94
CA GLY A 159 -9.03 -18.52 -10.71
C GLY A 159 -8.28 -17.43 -9.96
N TYR A 160 -7.22 -16.94 -10.59
CA TYR A 160 -6.36 -15.89 -10.06
C TYR A 160 -5.88 -14.99 -11.21
N SER A 161 -5.67 -13.72 -10.91
CA SER A 161 -5.06 -12.78 -11.84
C SER A 161 -4.03 -11.94 -11.08
N ASP A 162 -2.81 -11.84 -11.63
CA ASP A 162 -1.76 -10.95 -11.10
C ASP A 162 -2.06 -9.46 -11.30
N ASN A 163 -3.01 -9.13 -12.19
CA ASN A 163 -3.25 -7.76 -12.60
C ASN A 163 -4.73 -7.49 -12.85
N THR A 164 -5.39 -6.86 -11.87
CA THR A 164 -6.77 -6.40 -11.97
C THR A 164 -6.89 -4.91 -11.70
N ILE A 165 -7.85 -4.27 -12.35
CA ILE A 165 -8.23 -2.88 -12.05
C ILE A 165 -9.66 -2.84 -11.54
N LYS A 166 -9.93 -1.86 -10.71
CA LYS A 166 -11.29 -1.49 -10.34
C LYS A 166 -11.84 -0.52 -11.37
N THR A 167 -12.86 -0.94 -12.07
CA THR A 167 -13.67 -0.07 -12.92
C THR A 167 -14.91 0.38 -12.15
N VAL A 168 -15.34 1.60 -12.46
CA VAL A 168 -16.58 2.15 -11.94
C VAL A 168 -17.48 2.47 -13.11
N SER A 169 -18.68 1.90 -13.08
CA SER A 169 -19.76 2.18 -14.00
C SER A 169 -21.00 2.59 -13.21
N PHE A 170 -21.98 3.14 -13.90
CA PHE A 170 -23.31 3.38 -13.34
C PHE A 170 -24.31 2.51 -14.11
N THR A 171 -25.26 1.93 -13.41
CA THR A 171 -26.36 1.15 -13.99
C THR A 171 -27.69 1.69 -13.47
N GLU A 172 -28.79 1.38 -14.17
CA GLU A 172 -30.12 1.81 -13.71
C GLU A 172 -30.47 1.13 -12.37
N GLY A 173 -30.85 1.93 -11.39
CA GLY A 173 -31.36 1.47 -10.10
C GLY A 173 -32.72 0.80 -10.23
N ALA A 174 -32.98 -0.23 -9.42
CA ALA A 174 -34.27 -0.89 -9.41
C ALA A 174 -35.38 0.09 -8.99
N THR A 175 -36.40 0.24 -9.83
CA THR A 175 -37.59 1.06 -9.56
C THR A 175 -38.66 0.33 -8.75
N ALA A 176 -38.47 -0.97 -8.50
CA ALA A 176 -39.54 -1.89 -8.12
C ALA A 176 -40.06 -1.78 -6.66
N ASP A 177 -39.44 -0.99 -5.78
CA ASP A 177 -39.86 -0.92 -4.35
C ASP A 177 -39.86 0.52 -3.77
N ASN A 178 -40.10 1.56 -4.58
CA ASN A 178 -40.05 2.97 -4.13
C ASN A 178 -38.71 3.42 -3.50
N LEU A 179 -37.63 2.70 -3.79
CA LEU A 179 -36.25 2.99 -3.32
C LEU A 179 -35.37 3.60 -4.42
N ALA A 180 -35.95 3.99 -5.57
CA ALA A 180 -35.22 4.68 -6.63
C ALA A 180 -34.77 6.05 -6.12
N VAL A 181 -33.47 6.15 -5.77
CA VAL A 181 -32.85 7.43 -5.44
C VAL A 181 -32.65 8.17 -6.76
N ASP A 182 -33.21 9.38 -6.85
CA ASP A 182 -32.95 10.29 -7.96
C ASP A 182 -31.45 10.62 -7.95
N ASN A 183 -30.72 10.04 -8.90
CA ASN A 183 -29.29 10.20 -9.03
C ASN A 183 -28.89 10.16 -10.51
N PRO A 184 -29.12 11.26 -11.24
CA PRO A 184 -28.77 11.33 -12.64
C PRO A 184 -27.30 11.02 -12.89
N ALA A 185 -27.04 10.10 -13.80
CA ALA A 185 -25.70 9.77 -14.27
C ALA A 185 -25.63 9.77 -15.80
N VAL A 186 -24.46 10.07 -16.35
CA VAL A 186 -24.20 10.07 -17.79
C VAL A 186 -22.88 9.38 -18.11
N ARG A 187 -22.81 8.73 -19.27
CA ARG A 187 -21.55 8.30 -19.88
C ARG A 187 -21.20 9.25 -21.02
N LEU A 188 -20.06 9.92 -20.89
CA LEU A 188 -19.50 10.79 -21.92
C LEU A 188 -18.34 10.07 -22.60
N ARG A 189 -18.25 10.19 -23.93
CA ARG A 189 -17.11 9.76 -24.72
C ARG A 189 -16.41 10.97 -25.29
N LEU A 190 -15.10 11.06 -25.07
CA LEU A 190 -14.24 12.13 -25.51
C LEU A 190 -13.25 11.57 -26.53
N LYS A 191 -13.28 12.10 -27.75
CA LYS A 191 -12.39 11.67 -28.83
C LYS A 191 -11.47 12.81 -29.25
N SER A 192 -10.17 12.53 -29.41
CA SER A 192 -9.20 13.42 -30.05
C SER A 192 -8.44 12.64 -31.12
N ASP A 193 -8.53 13.12 -32.36
CA ASP A 193 -7.80 12.53 -33.49
C ASP A 193 -6.30 12.84 -33.39
N ARG A 194 -5.94 14.04 -32.90
CA ARG A 194 -4.54 14.45 -32.71
C ARG A 194 -3.82 13.62 -31.65
N MET A 195 -4.51 13.23 -30.58
CA MET A 195 -3.94 12.37 -29.54
C MET A 195 -4.12 10.87 -29.84
N GLY A 196 -4.91 10.51 -30.86
CA GLY A 196 -5.23 9.12 -31.17
C GLY A 196 -5.91 8.39 -30.00
N GLN A 197 -6.67 9.11 -29.18
CA GLN A 197 -7.26 8.60 -27.94
C GLN A 197 -8.77 8.80 -27.92
N THR A 198 -9.46 7.76 -27.45
CA THR A 198 -10.87 7.82 -27.05
C THR A 198 -10.93 7.53 -25.55
N LEU A 199 -11.55 8.44 -24.80
CA LEU A 199 -11.72 8.34 -23.35
C LEU A 199 -13.21 8.21 -23.05
N GLU A 200 -13.57 7.28 -22.18
CA GLU A 200 -14.93 7.17 -21.65
C GLU A 200 -14.94 7.60 -20.19
N ARG A 201 -15.94 8.40 -19.79
CA ARG A 201 -16.07 8.93 -18.44
C ARG A 201 -17.52 8.89 -17.99
N TYR A 202 -17.74 8.39 -16.78
CA TYR A 202 -19.01 8.52 -16.09
C TYR A 202 -19.02 9.78 -15.23
N LEU A 203 -20.13 10.49 -15.24
CA LEU A 203 -20.46 11.53 -14.27
C LEU A 203 -21.77 11.15 -13.59
N ALA A 204 -21.90 11.42 -12.29
CA ALA A 204 -23.15 11.25 -11.56
C ALA A 204 -23.29 12.33 -10.48
N VAL A 205 -24.51 12.75 -10.18
CA VAL A 205 -24.78 13.75 -9.13
C VAL A 205 -24.28 13.27 -7.77
N ALA A 206 -24.42 11.98 -7.49
CA ALA A 206 -23.88 11.30 -6.32
C ALA A 206 -23.16 9.98 -6.70
N PRO A 207 -22.07 9.61 -5.99
CA PRO A 207 -21.41 10.41 -4.96
C PRO A 207 -20.59 11.57 -5.56
N VAL A 208 -20.35 12.63 -4.78
CA VAL A 208 -19.68 13.88 -5.20
C VAL A 208 -18.35 13.67 -5.92
N ALA A 209 -17.63 12.58 -5.63
CA ALA A 209 -16.41 12.22 -6.34
C ALA A 209 -16.59 12.00 -7.86
N TYR A 210 -17.81 11.76 -8.33
CA TYR A 210 -18.16 11.62 -9.75
C TYR A 210 -19.03 12.77 -10.27
N SER A 211 -19.38 13.75 -9.42
CA SER A 211 -20.08 14.95 -9.89
C SER A 211 -19.13 15.88 -10.64
N LYS A 212 -17.83 15.77 -10.37
CA LYS A 212 -16.77 16.59 -10.97
C LYS A 212 -15.50 15.76 -11.20
N VAL A 213 -15.00 15.74 -12.44
CA VAL A 213 -13.86 14.92 -12.85
C VAL A 213 -12.88 15.75 -13.67
N GLY A 214 -11.64 15.87 -13.22
CA GLY A 214 -10.57 16.55 -13.95
C GLY A 214 -10.07 15.75 -15.15
N ILE A 215 -9.86 16.43 -16.28
CA ILE A 215 -9.22 15.90 -17.49
C ILE A 215 -8.09 16.85 -17.90
N GLY A 216 -6.94 16.67 -17.24
CA GLY A 216 -5.78 17.55 -17.44
C GLY A 216 -6.08 18.97 -16.93
N PRO A 217 -5.96 20.03 -17.77
CA PRO A 217 -6.27 21.41 -17.39
C PRO A 217 -7.77 21.73 -17.41
N ALA A 218 -8.59 20.83 -17.94
CA ALA A 218 -10.02 21.02 -18.10
C ALA A 218 -10.82 20.12 -17.14
N GLU A 219 -12.10 20.41 -16.98
CA GLU A 219 -12.96 19.71 -16.03
C GLU A 219 -14.31 19.30 -16.62
N LEU A 220 -14.76 18.10 -16.27
CA LEU A 220 -16.11 17.62 -16.55
C LEU A 220 -16.94 17.72 -15.27
N GLU A 221 -18.19 18.15 -15.39
CA GLU A 221 -19.09 18.30 -14.24
C GLU A 221 -20.52 17.92 -14.60
N ILE A 222 -21.27 17.36 -13.67
CA ILE A 222 -22.73 17.16 -13.77
C ILE A 222 -23.44 17.90 -12.63
N ILE A 223 -24.48 18.64 -12.98
CA ILE A 223 -25.27 19.43 -12.03
C ILE A 223 -26.76 19.17 -12.28
N GLN A 224 -27.50 18.82 -11.23
CA GLN A 224 -28.94 18.75 -11.27
C GLN A 224 -29.56 20.09 -10.84
N VAL A 225 -30.59 20.53 -11.56
CA VAL A 225 -31.33 21.77 -11.29
C VAL A 225 -32.85 21.55 -11.48
N ASP A 226 -33.67 22.38 -10.86
CA ASP A 226 -35.13 22.28 -11.03
C ASP A 226 -35.55 22.64 -12.46
N THR A 227 -34.99 23.74 -12.98
CA THR A 227 -35.27 24.25 -14.32
C THR A 227 -34.09 25.06 -14.85
N VAL A 228 -33.95 25.12 -16.18
CA VAL A 228 -32.99 25.99 -16.87
C VAL A 228 -33.58 27.35 -17.27
N ALA A 229 -34.88 27.57 -17.07
CA ALA A 229 -35.55 28.80 -17.47
C ALA A 229 -35.29 29.98 -16.51
N THR A 230 -35.00 29.70 -15.24
CA THR A 230 -34.80 30.70 -14.17
C THR A 230 -33.67 30.28 -13.21
N GLY A 231 -33.27 31.19 -12.32
CA GLY A 231 -32.35 30.91 -11.22
C GLY A 231 -31.01 30.30 -11.65
N LYS A 232 -30.56 29.30 -10.88
CA LYS A 232 -29.25 28.63 -11.06
C LYS A 232 -29.11 27.96 -12.43
N GLY A 233 -30.16 27.31 -12.94
CA GLY A 233 -30.10 26.66 -14.25
C GLY A 233 -29.90 27.65 -15.40
N LYS A 234 -30.58 28.81 -15.34
CA LYS A 234 -30.37 29.88 -16.32
C LYS A 234 -28.96 30.47 -16.25
N SER A 235 -28.42 30.67 -15.04
CA SER A 235 -27.05 31.19 -14.89
C SER A 235 -26.00 30.20 -15.39
N LEU A 236 -26.21 28.89 -15.23
CA LEU A 236 -25.27 27.86 -15.71
C LEU A 236 -25.22 27.75 -17.24
N LEU A 237 -26.32 28.07 -17.94
CA LEU A 237 -26.38 28.12 -19.40
C LEU A 237 -26.00 29.48 -20.00
N SER A 238 -25.71 30.46 -19.16
CA SER A 238 -25.26 31.79 -19.58
C SER A 238 -23.73 31.86 -19.51
N PRO A 239 -23.08 32.69 -20.33
CA PRO A 239 -21.64 32.94 -20.18
C PRO A 239 -21.33 33.30 -18.73
N PRO A 240 -20.24 32.78 -18.16
CA PRO A 240 -19.84 33.14 -16.80
C PRO A 240 -19.78 34.66 -16.74
N GLN A 241 -20.67 35.25 -15.94
CA GLN A 241 -20.58 36.66 -15.66
C GLN A 241 -19.30 36.82 -14.84
N GLU A 242 -18.41 37.70 -15.29
CA GLU A 242 -17.44 38.34 -14.39
C GLU A 242 -18.28 39.10 -13.36
N GLN A 243 -18.80 38.39 -12.37
CA GLN A 243 -19.19 39.02 -11.14
C GLN A 243 -17.92 39.69 -10.65
N ASN A 244 -18.02 41.01 -10.45
CA ASN A 244 -17.01 41.89 -9.92
C ASN A 244 -16.73 41.53 -8.45
N LEU A 245 -16.42 40.26 -8.20
CA LEU A 245 -16.11 39.69 -6.91
C LEU A 245 -14.59 39.65 -6.81
N SER A 246 -14.09 40.11 -5.66
CA SER A 246 -12.67 40.08 -5.39
C SER A 246 -12.11 38.68 -5.63
N PRO A 247 -11.03 38.53 -6.43
CA PRO A 247 -10.32 37.26 -6.57
C PRO A 247 -9.75 36.77 -5.23
N TRP A 248 -9.79 37.60 -4.18
CA TRP A 248 -9.30 37.27 -2.85
C TRP A 248 -10.41 36.78 -1.91
N GLY A 249 -11.67 36.70 -2.35
CA GLY A 249 -12.80 36.24 -1.51
C GLY A 249 -13.31 37.29 -0.51
N SER A 250 -14.16 36.85 0.42
CA SER A 250 -14.79 37.70 1.44
C SER A 250 -14.68 37.11 2.84
N ILE A 251 -14.76 37.97 3.84
CA ILE A 251 -14.74 37.61 5.26
C ILE A 251 -16.13 37.82 5.81
N GLU A 252 -16.64 36.82 6.49
CA GLU A 252 -17.91 36.89 7.19
C GLU A 252 -17.64 36.98 8.68
N VAL A 253 -18.05 38.08 9.29
CA VAL A 253 -17.88 38.38 10.71
C VAL A 253 -19.24 38.24 11.36
N THR A 254 -19.34 37.33 12.33
CA THR A 254 -20.55 37.10 13.12
C THR A 254 -20.29 37.52 14.56
N SER A 255 -21.03 38.54 15.04
CA SER A 255 -20.98 38.99 16.43
C SER A 255 -22.22 38.51 17.19
N LYS A 256 -22.03 37.88 18.36
CA LYS A 256 -23.11 37.42 19.25
C LYS A 256 -23.16 38.30 20.50
N GLU A 257 -24.02 39.32 20.49
CA GLU A 257 -24.30 40.14 21.69
C GLU A 257 -25.74 39.93 22.18
N ARG A 258 -25.87 39.41 23.41
CA ARG A 258 -27.02 39.34 24.36
C ARG A 258 -28.45 39.02 23.89
N ASP A 259 -28.75 38.93 22.59
CA ASP A 259 -29.94 38.32 21.96
C ASP A 259 -29.99 38.58 20.42
N THR A 260 -28.97 39.24 19.83
CA THR A 260 -28.89 39.53 18.39
C THR A 260 -27.61 38.95 17.77
N ILE A 261 -27.77 38.33 16.60
CA ILE A 261 -26.65 37.91 15.74
C ILE A 261 -26.57 38.92 14.61
N ASP A 262 -25.45 39.63 14.52
CA ASP A 262 -25.16 40.52 13.40
C ASP A 262 -24.07 39.90 12.53
N THR A 263 -24.25 39.94 11.21
CA THR A 263 -23.36 39.33 10.23
C THR A 263 -22.92 40.37 9.21
N GLU A 264 -21.64 40.69 9.21
CA GLU A 264 -21.02 41.61 8.26
C GLU A 264 -20.19 40.83 7.24
N ILE A 265 -20.32 41.17 5.94
CA ILE A 265 -19.53 40.59 4.86
C ILE A 265 -18.57 41.64 4.31
N ILE A 266 -17.27 41.37 4.43
CA ILE A 266 -16.18 42.26 4.04
C ILE A 266 -15.47 41.69 2.81
N ASP A 267 -15.48 42.41 1.69
CA ASP A 267 -14.66 42.08 0.52
C ASP A 267 -13.18 42.45 0.77
N ILE A 268 -12.28 41.47 0.67
CA ILE A 268 -10.87 41.65 1.07
C ILE A 268 -10.13 42.65 0.19
N LYS A 269 -10.39 42.65 -1.12
CA LYS A 269 -9.69 43.54 -2.05
C LYS A 269 -10.16 44.98 -1.89
N GLN A 270 -11.47 45.17 -1.72
CA GLN A 270 -12.04 46.47 -1.44
C GLN A 270 -11.58 47.01 -0.07
N ALA A 271 -11.55 46.17 0.97
CA ALA A 271 -11.11 46.56 2.30
C ALA A 271 -9.61 46.91 2.37
N LEU A 272 -8.75 46.23 1.61
CA LEU A 272 -7.33 46.61 1.50
C LEU A 272 -7.12 47.90 0.70
N SER A 273 -8.00 48.17 -0.27
CA SER A 273 -7.89 49.34 -1.16
C SER A 273 -8.50 50.60 -0.55
N SER A 274 -9.44 50.45 0.38
CA SER A 274 -10.09 51.57 1.08
C SER A 274 -9.57 51.68 2.50
N GLN A 275 -8.93 52.80 2.85
CA GLN A 275 -8.65 53.16 4.25
C GLN A 275 -9.96 53.58 4.94
N ALA A 276 -10.96 52.70 4.99
CA ALA A 276 -12.25 52.99 5.63
C ALA A 276 -12.07 53.10 7.17
N PRO A 277 -12.54 54.18 7.84
CA PRO A 277 -12.16 54.44 9.23
C PRO A 277 -13.04 53.85 10.35
N ASP A 278 -14.17 53.17 10.10
CA ASP A 278 -15.17 52.93 11.17
C ASP A 278 -15.77 51.51 11.26
N SER A 279 -15.15 50.47 10.70
CA SER A 279 -15.58 49.09 10.96
C SER A 279 -14.85 48.50 12.19
N SER A 280 -15.54 47.68 12.98
CA SER A 280 -14.94 46.93 14.10
C SER A 280 -13.90 45.92 13.63
N VAL A 281 -13.91 45.55 12.34
CA VAL A 281 -12.92 44.65 11.72
C VAL A 281 -12.22 45.36 10.56
N LYS A 282 -10.89 45.47 10.67
CA LYS A 282 -10.03 46.06 9.65
C LYS A 282 -9.16 45.00 8.99
N VAL A 283 -9.18 44.96 7.66
CA VAL A 283 -8.25 44.11 6.89
C VAL A 283 -6.89 44.79 6.80
N VAL A 284 -5.85 44.12 7.31
CA VAL A 284 -4.49 44.67 7.42
C VAL A 284 -3.62 44.23 6.25
N ASP A 285 -3.67 42.94 5.90
CA ASP A 285 -2.81 42.37 4.86
C ASP A 285 -3.41 41.05 4.31
N PHE A 286 -2.97 40.63 3.13
CA PHE A 286 -3.43 39.43 2.45
C PHE A 286 -2.29 38.69 1.72
N TRP A 287 -2.23 37.36 1.90
CA TRP A 287 -1.30 36.49 1.19
C TRP A 287 -2.06 35.36 0.48
N PRO A 288 -1.99 35.25 -0.86
CA PRO A 288 -2.68 34.18 -1.61
C PRO A 288 -2.08 32.77 -1.42
N ASP A 289 -0.77 32.67 -1.14
CA ASP A 289 -0.08 31.41 -0.83
C ASP A 289 0.88 31.63 0.35
N PHE A 290 0.29 31.81 1.54
CA PHE A 290 0.97 32.19 2.77
C PHE A 290 2.07 31.20 3.16
N ARG A 291 3.27 31.73 3.41
CA ARG A 291 4.41 31.02 3.99
C ARG A 291 5.21 31.93 4.91
N LEU A 292 6.03 31.30 5.76
CA LEU A 292 7.10 31.98 6.47
C LEU A 292 8.41 31.76 5.70
N ASP A 293 9.18 32.82 5.49
CA ASP A 293 10.51 32.73 4.91
C ASP A 293 11.54 32.22 5.94
N ALA A 294 12.81 32.13 5.52
CA ALA A 294 13.90 31.65 6.38
C ALA A 294 14.14 32.51 7.64
N ASN A 295 13.60 33.74 7.68
CA ASN A 295 13.68 34.67 8.81
C ASN A 295 12.36 34.72 9.62
N ASN A 296 11.45 33.78 9.40
CA ASN A 296 10.09 33.76 9.96
C ASN A 296 9.25 35.00 9.59
N GLN A 297 9.54 35.67 8.47
CA GLN A 297 8.70 36.75 7.95
C GLN A 297 7.62 36.21 7.01
N ARG A 298 6.45 36.85 7.03
CA ARG A 298 5.27 36.47 6.24
C ARG A 298 5.51 36.82 4.77
N THR A 299 5.31 35.86 3.89
CA THR A 299 5.48 36.02 2.44
C THR A 299 4.45 35.21 1.65
N THR A 300 4.34 35.48 0.35
CA THR A 300 3.52 34.68 -0.58
C THR A 300 4.41 33.89 -1.54
N ALA A 301 4.18 32.59 -1.68
CA ALA A 301 4.97 31.75 -2.59
C ALA A 301 4.51 31.81 -4.05
N SER A 302 3.24 32.13 -4.29
CA SER A 302 2.66 32.32 -5.62
C SER A 302 1.46 33.29 -5.55
N GLN A 303 0.91 33.67 -6.70
CA GLN A 303 -0.33 34.46 -6.79
C GLN A 303 -1.59 33.58 -6.86
N GLN A 304 -1.44 32.25 -6.80
CA GLN A 304 -2.57 31.32 -6.77
C GLN A 304 -3.06 31.15 -5.33
N LEU A 305 -4.37 31.01 -5.12
CA LEU A 305 -4.99 30.84 -3.80
C LEU A 305 -4.78 29.44 -3.21
N ARG A 306 -3.52 29.01 -3.06
CA ARG A 306 -3.18 27.66 -2.58
C ARG A 306 -3.21 27.54 -1.06
N ASN A 307 -2.77 28.60 -0.36
CA ASN A 307 -2.83 28.70 1.10
C ASN A 307 -3.16 30.15 1.50
N PRO A 308 -4.34 30.64 1.13
CA PRO A 308 -4.69 32.04 1.29
C PRO A 308 -4.92 32.38 2.77
N ALA A 309 -4.30 33.47 3.23
CA ALA A 309 -4.40 33.97 4.59
C ALA A 309 -4.66 35.48 4.61
N VAL A 310 -5.53 35.90 5.51
CA VAL A 310 -5.84 37.32 5.74
C VAL A 310 -5.45 37.70 7.16
N GLN A 311 -4.76 38.82 7.31
CA GLN A 311 -4.56 39.43 8.62
C GLN A 311 -5.64 40.48 8.87
N LEU A 312 -6.28 40.37 10.03
CA LEU A 312 -7.28 41.31 10.51
C LEU A 312 -6.84 41.97 11.82
N GLU A 313 -7.36 43.16 12.05
CA GLU A 313 -7.36 43.83 13.35
C GLU A 313 -8.81 44.05 13.76
N VAL A 314 -9.22 43.39 14.84
CA VAL A 314 -10.59 43.42 15.37
C VAL A 314 -10.58 44.31 16.60
N SER A 315 -11.38 45.38 16.59
CA SER A 315 -11.46 46.39 17.64
C SER A 315 -12.87 46.44 18.22
N THR A 316 -12.98 46.31 19.54
CA THR A 316 -14.21 46.55 20.29
C THR A 316 -13.92 47.51 21.45
N PRO A 317 -14.95 47.98 22.20
CA PRO A 317 -14.72 48.76 23.41
C PRO A 317 -13.89 48.04 24.49
N GLU A 318 -13.80 46.70 24.44
CA GLU A 318 -13.13 45.87 25.44
C GLU A 318 -11.64 45.65 25.15
N GLY A 319 -11.23 45.76 23.88
CA GLY A 319 -9.87 45.51 23.45
C GLY A 319 -9.69 45.45 21.93
N VAL A 320 -8.44 45.27 21.53
CA VAL A 320 -8.03 45.10 20.13
C VAL A 320 -7.25 43.79 19.99
N GLU A 321 -7.64 42.95 19.04
CA GLU A 321 -6.94 41.71 18.70
C GLU A 321 -6.49 41.69 17.24
N ARG A 322 -5.34 41.07 17.00
CA ARG A 322 -4.88 40.71 15.65
C ARG A 322 -5.22 39.26 15.37
N TRP A 323 -5.89 39.04 14.24
CA TRP A 323 -6.33 37.72 13.80
C TRP A 323 -5.66 37.34 12.48
N PHE A 324 -5.32 36.07 12.33
CA PHE A 324 -5.02 35.45 11.04
C PHE A 324 -6.09 34.43 10.71
N VAL A 325 -6.78 34.62 9.60
CA VAL A 325 -7.85 33.74 9.12
C VAL A 325 -7.38 33.10 7.82
N PHE A 326 -7.48 31.78 7.72
CA PHE A 326 -7.04 30.99 6.56
C PHE A 326 -8.25 30.47 5.79
N GLY A 327 -8.14 30.42 4.46
CA GLY A 327 -9.22 29.96 3.58
C GLY A 327 -9.38 28.44 3.52
N LYS A 328 -9.00 27.73 4.58
CA LYS A 328 -9.09 26.28 4.69
C LYS A 328 -10.24 25.92 5.61
N ASP A 329 -11.12 25.03 5.14
CA ASP A 329 -12.23 24.52 5.94
C ASP A 329 -11.73 23.96 7.28
N ASN A 330 -12.44 24.31 8.37
CA ASN A 330 -12.16 23.87 9.74
C ASN A 330 -10.78 24.26 10.30
N PHE A 331 -10.12 25.29 9.76
CA PHE A 331 -8.90 25.83 10.35
C PHE A 331 -9.23 27.05 11.26
N PRO A 332 -9.02 26.96 12.59
CA PRO A 332 -9.37 28.05 13.49
C PRO A 332 -8.47 29.28 13.29
N PRO A 333 -9.01 30.51 13.44
CA PRO A 333 -8.20 31.72 13.39
C PRO A 333 -7.11 31.75 14.46
N ILE A 334 -5.92 32.25 14.11
CA ILE A 334 -4.85 32.51 15.08
C ILE A 334 -5.02 33.93 15.62
N ARG A 335 -5.23 34.07 16.92
CA ARG A 335 -5.56 35.35 17.58
C ARG A 335 -4.44 35.79 18.51
N SER A 336 -4.22 37.10 18.61
CA SER A 336 -3.26 37.69 19.55
C SER A 336 -3.79 39.03 20.06
N VAL A 337 -3.78 39.22 21.38
CA VAL A 337 -4.21 40.47 22.01
C VAL A 337 -3.19 41.56 21.71
N VAL A 338 -3.65 42.66 21.13
CA VAL A 338 -2.85 43.86 20.86
C VAL A 338 -2.97 44.82 22.06
N SER A 339 -4.20 45.03 22.56
CA SER A 339 -4.48 45.83 23.76
C SER A 339 -5.82 45.44 24.40
N GLY A 340 -6.01 45.74 25.68
CA GLY A 340 -7.27 45.47 26.40
C GLY A 340 -7.45 44.00 26.82
N LYS A 341 -8.70 43.54 26.88
CA LYS A 341 -9.07 42.16 27.22
C LYS A 341 -9.26 41.31 25.96
N PRO A 342 -9.10 39.98 26.05
CA PRO A 342 -9.45 39.06 24.97
C PRO A 342 -10.92 39.22 24.55
N LEU A 343 -11.18 39.17 23.25
CA LEU A 343 -12.51 39.38 22.68
C LEU A 343 -13.30 38.06 22.69
N GLU A 344 -14.50 38.09 23.26
CA GLU A 344 -15.44 36.97 23.28
C GLU A 344 -16.66 37.23 22.36
N GLY A 345 -17.28 36.17 21.85
CA GLY A 345 -18.53 36.28 21.08
C GLY A 345 -18.40 36.66 19.60
N ILE A 346 -17.17 36.82 19.07
CA ILE A 346 -16.91 37.09 17.65
C ILE A 346 -16.44 35.81 16.95
N GLU A 347 -17.10 35.47 15.85
CA GLU A 347 -16.72 34.39 14.92
C GLU A 347 -16.39 35.01 13.56
N ILE A 348 -15.26 34.60 12.97
CA ILE A 348 -14.82 35.08 11.65
C ILE A 348 -14.52 33.88 10.78
N SER A 349 -15.17 33.79 9.62
CA SER A 349 -14.88 32.81 8.58
C SER A 349 -14.37 33.50 7.32
N TYR A 350 -13.46 32.83 6.62
CA TYR A 350 -12.94 33.31 5.35
C TYR A 350 -13.53 32.46 4.22
N ASN A 351 -14.43 33.07 3.46
CA ASN A 351 -15.12 32.46 2.35
C ASN A 351 -14.36 32.75 1.04
N ILE A 352 -13.71 31.72 0.52
CA ILE A 352 -13.08 31.76 -0.80
C ILE A 352 -13.99 31.05 -1.77
N LYS A 353 -14.44 31.76 -2.81
CA LYS A 353 -15.11 31.09 -3.91
C LYS A 353 -14.10 30.13 -4.54
N PRO A 354 -14.39 28.81 -4.61
CA PRO A 354 -13.51 27.87 -5.28
C PRO A 354 -13.19 28.40 -6.67
N GLN A 355 -11.92 28.44 -7.05
CA GLN A 355 -11.52 28.85 -8.38
C GLN A 355 -12.18 27.88 -9.37
N GLU A 356 -13.26 28.32 -10.03
CA GLU A 356 -13.90 27.54 -11.09
C GLU A 356 -12.83 27.28 -12.16
N SER A 357 -12.74 26.04 -12.65
CA SER A 357 -11.80 25.73 -13.73
C SER A 357 -12.07 26.67 -14.91
N GLU A 358 -11.04 27.31 -15.44
CA GLU A 358 -11.17 28.18 -16.62
C GLU A 358 -11.69 27.39 -17.84
N ASP A 359 -11.35 26.10 -17.93
CA ASP A 359 -11.83 25.21 -18.97
C ASP A 359 -12.78 24.16 -18.35
N TYR A 360 -14.08 24.18 -18.69
CA TYR A 360 -15.07 23.20 -18.19
C TYR A 360 -16.12 22.77 -19.22
N PHE A 361 -16.64 21.56 -19.05
CA PHE A 361 -17.82 21.04 -19.74
C PHE A 361 -18.81 20.50 -18.71
N ARG A 362 -19.91 21.23 -18.54
CA ARG A 362 -20.99 20.91 -17.59
C ARG A 362 -22.12 20.21 -18.31
N VAL A 363 -22.58 19.11 -17.75
CA VAL A 363 -23.86 18.47 -18.06
C VAL A 363 -24.87 18.94 -17.04
N ILE A 364 -25.95 19.56 -17.49
CA ILE A 364 -27.00 20.12 -16.64
C ILE A 364 -28.25 19.28 -16.85
N VAL A 365 -28.74 18.67 -15.77
CA VAL A 365 -29.92 17.81 -15.78
C VAL A 365 -31.07 18.53 -15.07
N THR A 366 -32.22 18.68 -15.73
CA THR A 366 -33.41 19.21 -15.07
C THR A 366 -34.11 18.12 -14.25
N GLN A 367 -34.95 18.50 -13.27
CA GLN A 367 -35.84 17.54 -12.59
C GLN A 367 -36.76 16.76 -13.55
N SER A 368 -37.08 17.33 -14.72
CA SER A 368 -37.83 16.64 -15.78
C SER A 368 -36.99 15.66 -16.62
N GLY A 369 -35.69 15.49 -16.31
CA GLY A 369 -34.77 14.62 -17.03
C GLY A 369 -34.27 15.17 -18.37
N GLN A 370 -34.42 16.47 -18.63
CA GLN A 370 -33.88 17.10 -19.83
C GLN A 370 -32.41 17.44 -19.63
N LEU A 371 -31.60 17.20 -20.66
CA LEU A 371 -30.14 17.38 -20.62
C LEU A 371 -29.71 18.59 -21.43
N PHE A 372 -28.89 19.41 -20.80
CA PHE A 372 -28.23 20.56 -21.42
C PHE A 372 -26.73 20.48 -21.19
N TYR A 373 -25.96 21.21 -21.97
CA TYR A 373 -24.54 21.40 -21.73
C TYR A 373 -24.17 22.88 -21.64
N ALA A 374 -23.11 23.16 -20.91
CA ALA A 374 -22.40 24.43 -20.94
C ALA A 374 -20.88 24.16 -20.99
N ALA A 375 -20.23 24.64 -22.04
CA ALA A 375 -18.80 24.50 -22.27
C ALA A 375 -18.14 25.88 -22.22
N HIS A 376 -17.11 26.02 -21.41
CA HIS A 376 -16.26 27.20 -21.36
C HIS A 376 -14.82 26.80 -21.68
N SER A 377 -14.18 27.62 -22.50
CA SER A 377 -12.74 27.56 -22.70
C SER A 377 -12.17 28.90 -23.12
N SER A 378 -10.85 28.95 -23.28
CA SER A 378 -10.16 30.07 -23.94
C SER A 378 -10.75 30.49 -25.31
N LYS A 379 -11.50 29.62 -26.00
CA LYS A 379 -12.19 29.95 -27.27
C LYS A 379 -13.57 30.57 -27.09
N GLY A 380 -14.03 30.74 -25.84
CA GLY A 380 -15.32 31.30 -25.47
C GLY A 380 -16.29 30.28 -24.86
N PHE A 381 -17.51 30.76 -24.60
CA PHE A 381 -18.60 30.01 -23.98
C PHE A 381 -19.59 29.47 -25.02
N LYS A 382 -20.07 28.25 -24.84
CA LYS A 382 -21.14 27.62 -25.63
C LYS A 382 -22.10 26.86 -24.72
N SER A 383 -23.39 26.91 -25.00
CA SER A 383 -24.39 26.11 -24.30
C SER A 383 -25.50 25.66 -25.24
N GLY A 384 -26.25 24.64 -24.85
CA GLY A 384 -27.35 24.10 -25.65
C GLY A 384 -27.94 22.82 -25.08
N THR A 385 -28.83 22.18 -25.84
CA THR A 385 -29.33 20.84 -25.49
C THR A 385 -28.23 19.79 -25.71
N LEU A 386 -28.18 18.79 -24.84
CA LEU A 386 -27.25 17.68 -24.94
C LEU A 386 -28.02 16.41 -25.33
N ASP A 387 -28.00 16.11 -26.63
CA ASP A 387 -28.70 14.96 -27.19
C ASP A 387 -27.76 13.74 -27.25
N ILE A 388 -28.30 12.54 -26.99
CA ILE A 388 -27.54 11.28 -27.07
C ILE A 388 -26.97 11.10 -28.50
N GLY A 389 -25.69 10.73 -28.59
CA GLY A 389 -24.95 10.48 -29.83
C GLY A 389 -24.49 11.73 -30.58
N LYS A 390 -24.93 12.93 -30.18
CA LYS A 390 -24.54 14.18 -30.84
C LYS A 390 -23.21 14.71 -30.28
N ALA A 391 -22.25 14.94 -31.16
CA ALA A 391 -20.95 15.47 -30.77
C ALA A 391 -21.01 16.98 -30.50
N VAL A 392 -20.36 17.39 -29.40
CA VAL A 392 -20.19 18.78 -29.00
C VAL A 392 -18.70 19.07 -28.87
N SER A 393 -18.25 20.18 -29.46
CA SER A 393 -16.87 20.64 -29.32
C SER A 393 -16.76 21.61 -28.13
N PRO A 394 -16.05 21.25 -27.05
CA PRO A 394 -15.89 22.10 -25.87
C PRO A 394 -14.93 23.28 -26.10
N GLY A 395 -14.18 23.28 -27.21
CA GLY A 395 -13.14 24.27 -27.51
C GLY A 395 -11.73 23.87 -27.06
N TRP A 396 -11.59 22.77 -26.32
CA TRP A 396 -10.30 22.20 -25.90
C TRP A 396 -9.62 21.46 -27.06
N ALA A 397 -8.56 22.05 -27.61
CA ALA A 397 -7.82 21.48 -28.74
C ALA A 397 -8.77 20.99 -29.87
N ASP A 398 -8.73 19.70 -30.19
CA ASP A 398 -9.54 18.98 -31.18
C ASP A 398 -10.57 18.01 -30.55
N PHE A 399 -10.80 18.09 -29.24
CA PHE A 399 -11.73 17.18 -28.56
C PHE A 399 -13.17 17.31 -29.08
N GLN A 400 -13.83 16.16 -29.19
CA GLN A 400 -15.28 16.05 -29.37
C GLN A 400 -15.85 15.23 -28.22
N ILE A 401 -16.88 15.77 -27.55
CA ILE A 401 -17.59 15.10 -26.46
C ILE A 401 -18.95 14.63 -26.97
N THR A 402 -19.24 13.35 -26.86
CA THR A 402 -20.56 12.76 -27.14
C THR A 402 -21.18 12.23 -25.87
N LEU A 403 -22.48 12.47 -25.69
CA LEU A 403 -23.27 11.77 -24.69
C LEU A 403 -23.62 10.37 -25.22
N ASP A 404 -23.05 9.33 -24.62
CA ASP A 404 -23.32 7.96 -25.03
C ASP A 404 -24.56 7.39 -24.34
N GLU A 405 -24.78 7.74 -23.07
CA GLU A 405 -25.81 7.14 -22.23
C GLU A 405 -26.25 8.11 -21.13
N TYR A 406 -27.55 8.11 -20.81
CA TYR A 406 -28.15 8.81 -19.68
C TYR A 406 -28.91 7.81 -18.80
N ILE A 407 -28.66 7.88 -17.50
CA ILE A 407 -29.14 6.94 -16.47
C ILE A 407 -29.82 7.76 -15.38
N PRO A 408 -31.16 7.92 -15.39
CA PRO A 408 -31.88 8.75 -14.42
C PRO A 408 -31.65 8.36 -12.96
N HIS A 409 -31.63 7.06 -12.65
CA HIS A 409 -31.40 6.56 -11.29
C HIS A 409 -30.10 5.78 -11.23
N GLY A 410 -28.98 6.48 -11.46
CA GLY A 410 -27.65 5.89 -11.49
C GLY A 410 -27.28 5.23 -10.17
N LYS A 411 -27.13 3.91 -10.18
CA LYS A 411 -26.50 3.15 -9.11
C LYS A 411 -25.05 2.89 -9.47
N ILE A 412 -24.14 3.26 -8.58
CA ILE A 412 -22.72 2.97 -8.77
C ILE A 412 -22.50 1.44 -8.75
N ASN A 413 -21.86 0.94 -9.80
CA ASN A 413 -21.42 -0.43 -9.90
C ASN A 413 -19.89 -0.43 -9.95
N ARG A 414 -19.26 -1.15 -9.01
CA ARG A 414 -17.81 -1.26 -8.93
C ARG A 414 -17.44 -2.67 -9.30
N GLU A 415 -16.71 -2.82 -10.39
CA GLU A 415 -16.28 -4.12 -10.88
C GLU A 415 -14.76 -4.21 -10.83
N VAL A 416 -14.27 -5.41 -10.56
CA VAL A 416 -12.86 -5.74 -10.62
C VAL A 416 -12.69 -6.60 -11.85
N ILE A 417 -11.86 -6.16 -12.78
CA ILE A 417 -11.64 -6.86 -14.06
C ILE A 417 -10.15 -7.15 -14.25
N PRO A 418 -9.79 -8.32 -14.80
CA PRO A 418 -8.42 -8.63 -15.17
C PRO A 418 -7.98 -7.76 -16.35
N VAL A 419 -6.74 -7.29 -16.30
CA VAL A 419 -6.12 -6.48 -17.35
C VAL A 419 -4.89 -7.20 -17.88
N PHE A 420 -4.94 -7.53 -19.18
CA PHE A 420 -3.86 -8.21 -19.88
C PHE A 420 -2.82 -7.25 -20.48
N ASP A 421 -3.10 -5.94 -20.49
CA ASP A 421 -2.15 -4.92 -20.91
C ASP A 421 -1.08 -4.71 -19.84
N PRO A 422 0.21 -5.00 -20.12
CA PRO A 422 1.30 -4.88 -19.14
C PRO A 422 1.63 -3.43 -18.78
N THR A 423 1.15 -2.44 -19.54
CA THR A 423 1.36 -1.02 -19.25
C THR A 423 0.44 -0.50 -18.15
N VAL A 424 -0.69 -1.19 -17.91
CA VAL A 424 -1.67 -0.84 -16.89
C VAL A 424 -1.30 -1.56 -15.60
N LYS A 425 -0.89 -0.79 -14.59
CA LYS A 425 -0.58 -1.31 -13.24
C LYS A 425 -1.87 -1.48 -12.44
N GLY A 426 -2.18 -2.71 -12.10
CA GLY A 426 -3.28 -3.10 -11.23
C GLY A 426 -2.81 -3.82 -9.97
N VAL A 427 -3.75 -4.52 -9.32
CA VAL A 427 -3.51 -5.32 -8.12
C VAL A 427 -3.89 -6.78 -8.37
N PRO A 428 -3.23 -7.75 -7.73
CA PRO A 428 -3.65 -9.14 -7.80
C PRO A 428 -5.08 -9.33 -7.27
N ALA A 429 -5.80 -10.31 -7.79
CA ALA A 429 -7.11 -10.69 -7.28
C ALA A 429 -7.38 -12.19 -7.43
N LEU A 430 -8.20 -12.72 -6.52
CA LEU A 430 -8.64 -14.11 -6.51
C LEU A 430 -10.10 -14.19 -6.98
N LEU A 431 -10.39 -15.01 -7.99
CA LEU A 431 -11.75 -15.27 -8.43
C LEU A 431 -12.37 -16.36 -7.56
N VAL A 432 -13.51 -16.06 -6.95
CA VAL A 432 -14.32 -17.01 -6.19
C VAL A 432 -15.70 -17.17 -6.80
N SER A 433 -16.32 -18.32 -6.58
CA SER A 433 -17.69 -18.62 -6.94
C SER A 433 -18.45 -19.09 -5.71
N THR A 434 -19.65 -18.56 -5.50
CA THR A 434 -20.59 -19.06 -4.49
C THR A 434 -21.31 -20.33 -4.98
N GLU A 435 -22.03 -21.00 -4.09
CA GLU A 435 -22.86 -22.18 -4.40
C GLU A 435 -23.97 -21.88 -5.42
N THR A 436 -24.45 -20.63 -5.49
CA THR A 436 -25.46 -20.19 -6.46
C THR A 436 -24.85 -19.87 -7.83
N GLY A 437 -23.52 -19.89 -7.96
CA GLY A 437 -22.79 -19.60 -9.18
C GLY A 437 -22.38 -18.13 -9.35
N THR A 438 -22.61 -17.28 -8.35
CA THR A 438 -22.14 -15.89 -8.39
C THR A 438 -20.62 -15.85 -8.34
N GLN A 439 -20.00 -15.31 -9.40
CA GLN A 439 -18.55 -15.12 -9.46
C GLN A 439 -18.16 -13.72 -9.00
N THR A 440 -17.11 -13.63 -8.18
CA THR A 440 -16.62 -12.34 -7.66
C THR A 440 -15.11 -12.36 -7.55
N TRP A 441 -14.46 -11.29 -8.01
CA TRP A 441 -13.05 -11.07 -7.80
C TRP A 441 -12.81 -10.44 -6.43
N LEU A 442 -11.93 -11.04 -5.64
CA LEU A 442 -11.45 -10.56 -4.35
C LEU A 442 -10.11 -9.86 -4.56
N PRO A 443 -10.06 -8.51 -4.54
CA PRO A 443 -8.81 -7.78 -4.67
C PRO A 443 -7.88 -8.06 -3.50
N TRP A 444 -6.58 -8.14 -3.78
CA TRP A 444 -5.57 -8.36 -2.76
C TRP A 444 -5.52 -7.21 -1.75
N GLY A 445 -5.58 -7.55 -0.46
CA GLY A 445 -5.51 -6.61 0.65
C GLY A 445 -6.83 -5.93 1.01
N GLU A 446 -7.93 -6.27 0.35
CA GLU A 446 -9.23 -5.66 0.59
C GLU A 446 -10.33 -6.69 0.86
N ALA A 447 -11.14 -6.42 1.88
CA ALA A 447 -12.33 -7.22 2.15
C ALA A 447 -13.44 -6.90 1.15
N THR A 448 -14.09 -7.93 0.63
CA THR A 448 -15.21 -7.85 -0.32
C THR A 448 -16.44 -8.50 0.29
N THR A 449 -17.59 -7.84 0.18
CA THR A 449 -18.89 -8.39 0.56
C THR A 449 -19.55 -9.02 -0.67
N ILE A 450 -19.94 -10.28 -0.55
CA ILE A 450 -20.68 -11.03 -1.58
C ILE A 450 -22.10 -11.21 -1.06
N ASN A 451 -23.06 -10.63 -1.77
CA ASN A 451 -24.48 -10.69 -1.40
C ASN A 451 -25.10 -11.96 -1.98
N GLU A 452 -25.53 -12.87 -1.10
CA GLU A 452 -26.26 -14.09 -1.47
C GLU A 452 -27.69 -14.05 -0.91
N PRO A 453 -28.65 -14.77 -1.51
CA PRO A 453 -30.01 -14.89 -0.95
C PRO A 453 -30.04 -15.45 0.48
N THR A 454 -28.99 -16.18 0.86
CA THR A 454 -28.83 -16.78 2.20
C THR A 454 -28.15 -15.87 3.21
N GLY A 455 -27.76 -14.64 2.82
CA GLY A 455 -27.08 -13.65 3.64
C GLY A 455 -25.75 -13.17 3.04
N GLU A 456 -25.13 -12.18 3.66
CA GLU A 456 -23.85 -11.61 3.21
C GLU A 456 -22.66 -12.49 3.60
N ILE A 457 -21.78 -12.77 2.65
CA ILE A 457 -20.48 -13.41 2.89
C ILE A 457 -19.40 -12.34 2.80
N PHE A 458 -18.58 -12.21 3.82
CA PHE A 458 -17.40 -11.35 3.78
C PHE A 458 -16.18 -12.19 3.47
N ALA A 459 -15.42 -11.83 2.44
CA ALA A 459 -14.22 -12.54 2.04
C ALA A 459 -13.05 -11.58 1.82
N ALA A 460 -11.86 -11.91 2.32
CA ALA A 460 -10.66 -11.12 2.18
C ALA A 460 -9.49 -11.98 1.71
N PHE A 461 -8.92 -11.64 0.56
CA PHE A 461 -7.68 -12.23 0.05
C PHE A 461 -6.53 -11.30 0.41
N SER A 462 -5.62 -11.73 1.29
CA SER A 462 -4.65 -10.85 1.94
C SER A 462 -3.34 -11.57 2.23
N PRO A 463 -2.23 -10.85 2.49
CA PRO A 463 -0.98 -11.50 2.87
C PRO A 463 -1.12 -12.23 4.20
N LYS A 464 -0.45 -13.38 4.33
CA LYS A 464 -0.39 -14.08 5.62
C LYS A 464 0.41 -13.24 6.63
N LEU A 465 -0.23 -12.89 7.74
CA LEU A 465 0.38 -12.11 8.81
C LEU A 465 0.64 -12.98 10.03
N LEU A 466 1.77 -12.75 10.70
CA LEU A 466 2.11 -13.36 11.97
C LEU A 466 2.30 -12.27 13.03
N GLN A 467 1.62 -12.44 14.17
CA GLN A 467 1.74 -11.51 15.29
C GLN A 467 2.99 -11.81 16.12
N LEU A 468 3.76 -10.77 16.40
CA LEU A 468 4.93 -10.77 17.26
C LEU A 468 4.53 -10.50 18.71
N PRO A 469 5.29 -11.03 19.69
CA PRO A 469 5.09 -10.73 21.11
C PRO A 469 5.60 -9.34 21.53
N PHE A 470 6.09 -8.53 20.59
CA PHE A 470 6.56 -7.16 20.80
C PHE A 470 6.30 -6.34 19.54
N ALA A 471 6.28 -5.02 19.67
CA ALA A 471 6.16 -4.10 18.55
C ALA A 471 7.52 -3.48 18.21
N ILE A 472 7.71 -3.11 16.93
CA ILE A 472 8.89 -2.39 16.44
C ILE A 472 8.41 -1.12 15.74
N ALA A 473 8.99 0.02 16.12
CA ALA A 473 8.86 1.29 15.39
C ALA A 473 10.18 1.61 14.68
N LEU A 474 10.11 2.28 13.54
CA LEU A 474 11.25 2.91 12.90
C LEU A 474 11.31 4.36 13.39
N GLU A 475 12.38 4.72 14.08
CA GLU A 475 12.59 6.10 14.53
C GLU A 475 13.26 6.93 13.46
N ASP A 476 14.22 6.34 12.77
CA ASP A 476 15.05 7.03 11.77
C ASP A 476 15.62 6.02 10.78
N PHE A 477 15.84 6.45 9.54
CA PHE A 477 16.49 5.66 8.50
C PHE A 477 17.58 6.48 7.82
N ILE A 478 18.81 6.02 7.96
CA ILE A 478 20.02 6.73 7.53
C ILE A 478 20.63 5.99 6.35
N VAL A 479 20.92 6.71 5.29
CA VAL A 479 21.66 6.21 4.12
C VAL A 479 22.94 7.01 3.99
N GLU A 480 24.08 6.35 4.20
CA GLU A 480 25.41 6.90 3.99
C GLU A 480 25.86 6.66 2.55
N ARG A 481 26.48 7.64 1.93
CA ARG A 481 26.99 7.57 0.55
C ARG A 481 28.51 7.64 0.55
N ASN A 482 29.13 7.07 -0.49
CA ASN A 482 30.57 7.16 -0.67
C ASN A 482 30.98 8.60 -0.93
N GLU A 483 32.12 9.01 -0.39
CA GLU A 483 32.68 10.34 -0.64
C GLU A 483 32.86 10.57 -2.15
N GLY A 484 32.28 11.66 -2.67
CA GLY A 484 32.37 12.00 -4.10
C GLY A 484 31.48 11.17 -5.04
N SER A 485 30.55 10.36 -4.54
CA SER A 485 29.62 9.57 -5.36
C SER A 485 28.22 9.47 -4.74
N ASP A 486 27.19 9.39 -5.57
CA ASP A 486 25.84 9.06 -5.10
C ASP A 486 25.66 7.56 -4.77
N SER A 487 26.71 6.74 -4.88
CA SER A 487 26.64 5.33 -4.51
C SER A 487 26.48 5.14 -3.00
N VAL A 488 25.61 4.21 -2.61
CA VAL A 488 25.28 3.94 -1.21
C VAL A 488 26.39 3.11 -0.57
N ALA A 489 26.94 3.61 0.54
CA ALA A 489 27.96 2.96 1.34
C ALA A 489 27.36 2.07 2.43
N MET A 490 26.35 2.58 3.13
CA MET A 490 25.67 1.89 4.23
C MET A 490 24.25 2.40 4.38
N TRP A 491 23.35 1.56 4.87
CA TRP A 491 22.07 2.01 5.42
C TRP A 491 21.78 1.41 6.78
N THR A 492 21.17 2.22 7.64
CA THR A 492 20.92 1.94 9.05
C THR A 492 19.49 2.31 9.41
N SER A 493 18.75 1.37 10.00
CA SER A 493 17.47 1.64 10.65
C SER A 493 17.69 1.78 12.15
N LYS A 494 17.34 2.94 12.69
CA LYS A 494 17.18 3.12 14.13
C LYS A 494 15.78 2.66 14.50
N ILE A 495 15.70 1.62 15.30
CA ILE A 495 14.43 0.99 15.66
C ILE A 495 14.21 1.08 17.16
N ARG A 496 12.94 1.17 17.54
CA ARG A 496 12.51 1.06 18.93
C ARG A 496 11.64 -0.16 19.10
N ILE A 497 12.07 -1.05 19.97
CA ILE A 497 11.34 -2.26 20.35
C ILE A 497 10.50 -1.92 21.58
N GLU A 498 9.21 -2.24 21.52
CA GLU A 498 8.25 -2.06 22.60
C GLU A 498 7.68 -3.43 22.98
N ASP A 499 7.92 -3.85 24.22
CA ASP A 499 7.35 -5.06 24.78
C ASP A 499 6.52 -4.67 26.01
N ARG A 500 5.20 -4.64 25.81
CA ARG A 500 4.27 -4.20 26.84
C ARG A 500 4.15 -5.21 27.98
N ASP A 501 4.27 -6.50 27.66
CA ASP A 501 4.12 -7.59 28.63
C ASP A 501 5.31 -7.63 29.61
N HIS A 502 6.50 -7.26 29.14
CA HIS A 502 7.71 -7.20 29.96
C HIS A 502 8.10 -5.78 30.40
N HIS A 503 7.30 -4.76 30.04
CA HIS A 503 7.58 -3.34 30.27
C HIS A 503 8.96 -2.88 29.75
N VAL A 504 9.38 -3.38 28.59
CA VAL A 504 10.68 -3.05 27.98
C VAL A 504 10.49 -2.11 26.79
N ILE A 505 11.24 -1.01 26.79
CA ILE A 505 11.44 -0.15 25.62
C ILE A 505 12.94 -0.08 25.35
N SER A 506 13.37 -0.53 24.17
CA SER A 506 14.79 -0.56 23.80
C SER A 506 14.99 0.02 22.41
N GLN A 507 15.90 0.99 22.30
CA GLN A 507 16.40 1.48 21.01
C GLN A 507 17.56 0.60 20.53
N ARG A 508 17.58 0.30 19.23
CA ARG A 508 18.60 -0.51 18.56
C ARG A 508 18.89 0.03 17.17
N ASN A 509 20.11 -0.16 16.69
CA ASN A 509 20.47 0.11 15.31
C ASN A 509 20.60 -1.20 14.56
N VAL A 510 20.01 -1.28 13.37
CA VAL A 510 20.09 -2.43 12.48
C VAL A 510 20.61 -1.95 11.14
N TRP A 511 21.82 -2.36 10.77
CA TRP A 511 22.47 -1.94 9.53
C TRP A 511 22.94 -3.16 8.72
N MET A 512 23.46 -2.91 7.52
CA MET A 512 23.90 -3.95 6.61
C MET A 512 24.84 -4.95 7.28
N ASN A 513 24.52 -6.24 7.19
CA ASN A 513 25.28 -7.35 7.80
C ASN A 513 25.38 -7.33 9.34
N HIS A 514 24.66 -6.44 10.02
CA HIS A 514 24.66 -6.31 11.47
C HIS A 514 23.24 -6.37 12.04
N PRO A 515 22.70 -7.60 12.23
CA PRO A 515 21.40 -7.82 12.83
C PRO A 515 21.42 -7.59 14.35
N THR A 516 20.24 -7.42 14.93
CA THR A 516 20.03 -7.43 16.39
C THR A 516 19.12 -8.59 16.79
N TRP A 517 19.11 -8.95 18.08
CA TRP A 517 18.28 -10.02 18.62
C TRP A 517 17.41 -9.54 19.78
N TYR A 518 16.18 -10.03 19.85
CA TYR A 518 15.27 -9.79 20.97
C TYR A 518 14.37 -11.02 21.17
N GLN A 519 14.35 -11.59 22.38
CA GLN A 519 13.56 -12.79 22.73
C GLN A 519 13.65 -13.96 21.71
N GLY A 520 14.86 -14.24 21.22
CA GLY A 520 15.10 -15.30 20.23
C GLY A 520 14.70 -14.95 18.80
N TRP A 521 14.17 -13.76 18.55
CA TRP A 521 13.95 -13.22 17.21
C TRP A 521 15.18 -12.44 16.75
N LYS A 522 15.66 -12.78 15.56
CA LYS A 522 16.66 -12.03 14.81
C LYS A 522 15.96 -10.98 13.95
N ILE A 523 16.44 -9.74 14.04
CA ILE A 523 15.95 -8.58 13.29
C ILE A 523 17.11 -8.12 12.42
N ALA A 524 16.95 -8.17 11.10
CA ALA A 524 17.98 -7.81 10.13
C ALA A 524 17.44 -6.82 9.09
N GLN A 525 18.34 -6.09 8.42
CA GLN A 525 17.97 -5.30 7.24
C GLN A 525 17.57 -6.23 6.09
N ALA A 526 16.45 -5.92 5.42
CA ALA A 526 16.03 -6.62 4.21
C ALA A 526 16.13 -5.73 2.97
N SER A 527 15.47 -4.57 3.00
CA SER A 527 15.40 -3.65 1.87
C SER A 527 14.93 -2.26 2.32
N TRP A 528 14.98 -1.29 1.41
CA TRP A 528 14.51 0.07 1.62
C TRP A 528 14.03 0.69 0.30
N ASN A 529 13.38 1.85 0.36
CA ASN A 529 12.86 2.55 -0.81
C ASN A 529 13.75 3.75 -1.20
N PRO A 530 14.46 3.70 -2.35
CA PRO A 530 15.27 4.82 -2.84
C PRO A 530 14.53 6.15 -3.02
N GLY A 531 13.22 6.10 -3.29
CA GLY A 531 12.38 7.28 -3.45
C GLY A 531 11.78 7.81 -2.14
N ASP A 532 11.91 7.07 -1.03
CA ASP A 532 11.34 7.45 0.27
C ASP A 532 12.24 7.01 1.43
N LEU A 533 13.08 7.95 1.90
CA LEU A 533 13.98 7.75 3.05
C LEU A 533 13.25 7.63 4.39
N LYS A 534 11.92 7.68 4.41
CA LYS A 534 11.13 7.37 5.61
C LYS A 534 10.82 5.88 5.74
N GLN A 535 11.19 5.05 4.77
CA GLN A 535 10.84 3.62 4.70
C GLN A 535 12.04 2.70 4.87
N SER A 536 11.85 1.65 5.67
CA SER A 536 12.77 0.50 5.73
C SER A 536 11.98 -0.79 5.95
N THR A 537 12.44 -1.87 5.34
CA THR A 537 11.90 -3.21 5.57
C THR A 537 12.92 -4.04 6.35
N LEU A 538 12.47 -4.58 7.48
CA LEU A 538 13.27 -5.49 8.30
C LEU A 538 12.86 -6.94 8.05
N GLN A 539 13.84 -7.84 7.99
CA GLN A 539 13.61 -9.27 8.03
C GLN A 539 13.58 -9.72 9.48
N ILE A 540 12.49 -10.37 9.87
CA ILE A 540 12.26 -10.91 11.20
C ILE A 540 12.31 -12.43 11.10
N LYS A 541 13.27 -13.06 11.77
CA LYS A 541 13.47 -14.51 11.74
C LYS A 541 13.55 -15.08 13.15
N ARG A 542 12.92 -16.22 13.41
CA ARG A 542 13.11 -17.01 14.62
C ARG A 542 13.23 -18.48 14.28
N GLU A 543 14.18 -19.13 14.93
CA GLU A 543 14.35 -20.57 14.90
C GLU A 543 14.64 -21.04 16.33
N PRO A 544 14.21 -22.26 16.72
CA PRO A 544 14.52 -22.78 18.04
C PRO A 544 16.04 -22.85 18.25
N ALA A 545 16.54 -22.43 19.42
CA ALA A 545 17.98 -22.36 19.68
C ALA A 545 18.71 -23.70 19.48
N TRP A 546 18.05 -24.82 19.75
CA TRP A 546 18.60 -26.16 19.52
C TRP A 546 18.77 -26.47 18.02
N VAL A 547 17.93 -25.91 17.14
CA VAL A 547 18.06 -26.05 15.68
C VAL A 547 19.29 -25.30 15.18
N THR A 548 19.48 -24.07 15.65
CA THR A 548 20.71 -23.31 15.37
C THR A 548 21.92 -24.06 15.91
N ALA A 549 21.87 -24.59 17.12
CA ALA A 549 22.96 -25.38 17.68
C ALA A 549 23.30 -26.61 16.81
N LEU A 550 22.30 -27.29 16.23
CA LEU A 550 22.53 -28.41 15.31
C LEU A 550 23.30 -27.97 14.06
N THR A 551 22.90 -26.91 13.35
CA THR A 551 23.56 -26.49 12.11
C THR A 551 25.01 -26.05 12.35
N TRP A 552 25.26 -25.36 13.46
CA TRP A 552 26.61 -24.94 13.87
C TRP A 552 27.46 -26.13 14.32
N THR A 553 26.89 -27.05 15.11
CA THR A 553 27.59 -28.27 15.55
C THR A 553 27.95 -29.14 14.35
N GLY A 554 27.01 -29.34 13.41
CA GLY A 554 27.25 -30.10 12.19
C GLY A 554 28.37 -29.49 11.34
N SER A 555 28.38 -28.17 11.18
CA SER A 555 29.46 -27.45 10.48
C SER A 555 30.82 -27.63 11.18
N GLY A 556 30.84 -27.52 12.51
CA GLY A 556 32.04 -27.77 13.32
C GLY A 556 32.56 -29.22 13.19
N LEU A 557 31.66 -30.20 13.15
CA LEU A 557 31.99 -31.61 12.93
C LEU A 557 32.57 -31.85 11.53
N VAL A 558 32.03 -31.21 10.49
CA VAL A 558 32.59 -31.28 9.12
C VAL A 558 34.01 -30.75 9.10
N ILE A 559 34.21 -29.53 9.62
CA ILE A 559 35.52 -28.86 9.62
C ILE A 559 36.54 -29.68 10.42
N SER A 560 36.21 -30.04 11.66
CA SER A 560 37.09 -30.85 12.51
C SER A 560 37.37 -32.24 11.89
N GLY A 561 36.36 -32.88 11.29
CA GLY A 561 36.51 -34.16 10.61
C GLY A 561 37.50 -34.09 9.46
N ILE A 562 37.38 -33.08 8.59
CA ILE A 562 38.32 -32.83 7.48
C ILE A 562 39.73 -32.57 8.03
N THR A 563 39.85 -31.70 9.03
CA THR A 563 41.15 -31.37 9.64
C THR A 563 41.84 -32.60 10.24
N ILE A 564 41.10 -33.42 11.01
CA ILE A 564 41.62 -34.66 11.60
C ILE A 564 42.00 -35.66 10.50
N MET A 565 41.20 -35.76 9.43
CA MET A 565 41.43 -36.69 8.34
C MET A 565 42.76 -36.41 7.61
N PHE A 566 43.05 -35.15 7.31
CA PHE A 566 44.25 -34.77 6.55
C PHE A 566 45.47 -34.49 7.43
N TYR A 567 45.31 -33.81 8.56
CA TYR A 567 46.42 -33.33 9.38
C TYR A 567 46.64 -34.15 10.67
N GLY A 568 45.66 -34.94 11.10
CA GLY A 568 45.72 -35.65 12.39
C GLY A 568 46.89 -36.64 12.52
N ARG A 569 47.35 -37.25 11.42
CA ARG A 569 48.54 -38.12 11.43
C ARG A 569 49.84 -37.33 11.67
N GLY A 570 49.97 -36.15 11.09
CA GLY A 570 51.14 -35.29 11.26
C GLY A 570 51.25 -34.77 12.70
N VAL A 571 50.12 -34.35 13.26
CA VAL A 571 50.02 -33.90 14.66
C VAL A 571 50.33 -35.03 15.64
N ALA A 572 49.73 -36.22 15.46
CA ALA A 572 49.97 -37.37 16.32
C ALA A 572 51.44 -37.84 16.29
N LYS A 573 52.14 -37.70 15.15
CA LYS A 573 53.56 -38.00 15.05
C LYS A 573 54.41 -36.97 15.82
N LYS A 574 54.09 -35.68 15.70
CA LYS A 574 54.80 -34.59 16.40
C LYS A 574 54.65 -34.67 17.92
N LEU A 575 53.44 -34.96 18.40
CA LEU A 575 53.16 -35.14 19.85
C LEU A 575 53.87 -36.37 20.44
N ARG A 576 54.08 -37.44 19.66
CA ARG A 576 54.86 -38.61 20.08
C ARG A 576 56.38 -38.38 20.12
N HIS A 577 56.88 -37.29 19.53
CA HIS A 577 58.31 -36.96 19.45
C HIS A 577 58.71 -35.77 20.34
N GLN A 578 57.80 -35.23 21.17
CA GLN A 578 58.19 -34.33 22.25
C GLN A 578 58.68 -35.19 23.44
N PRO A 579 59.94 -35.08 23.87
CA PRO A 579 60.38 -35.70 25.12
C PRO A 579 59.65 -35.03 26.29
N GLU A 580 59.26 -35.82 27.30
CA GLU A 580 58.88 -35.28 28.60
C GLU A 580 60.12 -34.58 29.19
N GLU A 581 60.14 -33.24 29.17
CA GLU A 581 61.05 -32.49 30.03
C GLU A 581 60.53 -32.64 31.48
N VAL A 582 61.28 -33.41 32.27
CA VAL A 582 61.15 -33.54 33.74
C VAL A 582 61.87 -32.40 34.42
#